data_AF-A0A1F7TN50-F1
#
_entry.id   AF-A0A1F7TN50-F1
#
_cell.length_a   1.000
_cell.length_b   1.000
_cell.length_c   1.000
_cell.angle_alpha   90.00
_cell.angle_beta   90.00
_cell.angle_gamma   90.00
#
_symmetry.space_group_name_H-M   'P 1'
#
loop_
_entity.id
_entity.type
_entity.pdbx_description
1 polymer ?
#
loop_
_entity_poly.entity_id
_entity_poly.type
_entity_poly.pdbx_seq_one_letter_code
_entity_poly.pdbx_strand_id
1 'polypeptide(L)' 'MQTLVKATTKGQITLPAKWRKTVRTDRFIVEERHGNLEIVPFHIKRATKQSYETVFNAERDNKGKGIEAKKLLKVLKKLR' A
#
# COMPACT_ATOMS: atom_id res chain seq x y z
N MET A 1 13.48 19.73 9.03
CA MET A 1 13.60 20.70 7.92
C MET A 1 12.25 21.36 7.76
N GLN A 2 12.19 22.68 7.80
CA GLN A 2 10.96 23.44 7.53
C GLN A 2 11.20 24.27 6.27
N THR A 3 10.25 24.27 5.34
CA THR A 3 10.34 25.03 4.10
C THR A 3 9.00 25.67 3.86
N LEU A 4 8.95 27.00 3.85
CA LEU A 4 7.76 27.74 3.49
C LEU A 4 7.56 27.64 1.97
N VAL A 5 6.37 27.22 1.55
CA VAL A 5 5.99 27.12 0.14
C VAL A 5 4.68 27.87 -0.08
N LYS A 6 4.58 28.55 -1.21
CA LYS A 6 3.36 29.26 -1.61
C LYS A 6 2.46 28.32 -2.40
N ALA A 7 1.16 28.33 -2.10
CA ALA A 7 0.17 27.62 -2.91
C ALA A 7 -0.10 28.37 -4.23
N THR A 8 -0.35 27.61 -5.30
CA THR A 8 -0.86 28.19 -6.55
C THR A 8 -2.30 28.67 -6.36
N THR A 9 -2.83 29.40 -7.34
CA THR A 9 -4.25 29.83 -7.36
C THR A 9 -5.24 28.67 -7.30
N LYS A 10 -4.81 27.46 -7.69
CA LYS A 10 -5.59 26.23 -7.60
C LYS A 10 -5.38 25.46 -6.30
N GLY A 11 -4.67 26.02 -5.32
CA GLY A 11 -4.42 25.39 -4.02
C GLY A 11 -3.34 24.30 -4.04
N GLN A 12 -2.50 24.23 -5.08
CA GLN A 12 -1.44 23.22 -5.17
C GLN A 12 -0.17 23.72 -4.47
N ILE A 13 0.51 22.84 -3.73
CA ILE A 13 1.83 23.11 -3.15
C ILE A 13 2.90 22.23 -3.79
N THR A 14 4.08 22.82 -4.03
CA THR A 14 5.22 22.08 -4.55
C THR A 14 6.01 21.48 -3.39
N LEU A 15 6.13 20.15 -3.36
CA LEU A 15 6.90 19.45 -2.34
C LEU A 15 8.41 19.78 -2.46
N PRO A 16 9.10 20.09 -1.35
CA PRO A 16 10.52 20.45 -1.37
C PRO A 16 11.39 19.41 -2.08
N ALA A 17 12.29 19.86 -2.96
CA ALA A 17 13.12 18.97 -3.78
C ALA A 17 13.97 18.02 -2.93
N LYS A 18 14.49 18.49 -1.79
CA LYS A 18 15.28 17.66 -0.86
C LYS A 18 14.46 16.51 -0.30
N TRP A 19 13.19 16.74 0.06
CA TRP A 19 12.31 15.67 0.56
C TRP A 19 11.90 14.71 -0.55
N ARG A 20 11.51 15.22 -1.73
CA ARG A 20 11.17 14.37 -2.89
C ARG A 20 12.30 13.41 -3.28
N LYS A 21 13.57 13.85 -3.22
CA LYS A 21 14.73 12.98 -3.50
C LYS A 21 14.88 11.80 -2.52
N THR A 22 14.36 11.91 -1.31
CA THR A 22 14.36 10.81 -0.32
C THR A 22 13.26 9.79 -0.55
N VAL A 23 12.21 10.19 -1.28
CA VAL A 23 11.01 9.39 -1.51
C VAL A 23 11.05 8.78 -2.91
N ARG A 24 11.00 7.45 -3.01
CA ARG A 24 11.03 6.72 -4.31
C ARG A 24 9.62 6.39 -4.82
N THR A 25 8.69 7.34 -4.75
CA THR A 25 7.31 7.20 -5.25
C THR A 25 6.75 8.56 -5.67
N ASP A 26 5.83 8.53 -6.62
CA ASP A 26 5.04 9.67 -7.10
C ASP A 26 3.60 9.67 -6.55
N ARG A 27 3.23 8.66 -5.76
CA ARG A 27 1.91 8.53 -5.13
C ARG A 27 1.99 8.86 -3.64
N PHE A 28 1.03 9.64 -3.17
CA PHE A 28 0.97 10.09 -1.78
C PHE A 28 -0.45 9.91 -1.24
N ILE A 29 -0.56 9.59 0.04
CA ILE A 29 -1.79 9.73 0.80
C ILE A 29 -1.75 11.11 1.45
N VAL A 30 -2.88 11.79 1.44
CA VAL A 30 -3.10 13.06 2.13
C VAL A 30 -4.22 12.83 3.15
N GLU A 31 -3.92 13.01 4.44
CA GLU A 31 -4.88 12.85 5.54
C GLU A 31 -4.97 14.14 6.34
N GLU A 32 -6.16 14.46 6.82
CA GLU A 32 -6.35 15.53 7.80
C GLU A 32 -6.20 14.96 9.22
N ARG A 33 -5.29 15.52 10.01
CA ARG A 33 -5.08 15.17 11.42
C ARG A 33 -4.86 16.42 12.25
N HIS A 34 -5.71 16.61 13.26
CA HIS A 34 -5.61 17.73 14.20
C HIS A 34 -5.55 19.11 13.51
N GLY A 35 -6.33 19.29 12.44
CA GLY A 35 -6.33 20.54 11.64
C GLY A 35 -5.11 20.74 10.75
N ASN A 36 -4.23 19.73 10.62
CA ASN A 36 -3.10 19.73 9.71
C ASN A 36 -3.32 18.71 8.58
N LEU A 37 -2.77 19.00 7.40
CA LEU A 37 -2.65 18.01 6.33
C LEU A 37 -1.33 17.27 6.46
N GLU A 38 -1.40 15.97 6.69
CA GLU A 38 -0.26 15.06 6.65
C GLU A 38 -0.16 14.43 5.26
N ILE A 39 1.05 14.49 4.67
CA ILE A 39 1.34 13.91 3.35
C ILE A 39 2.34 12.79 3.54
N VAL A 40 1.93 11.56 3.24
CA VAL A 40 2.77 10.37 3.39
C VAL A 40 2.95 9.62 2.07
N PRO A 41 4.18 9.17 1.73
CA PRO A 41 4.42 8.42 0.50
C PRO A 41 3.69 7.07 0.46
N PHE A 42 2.90 6.84 -0.58
CA PHE A 42 2.21 5.58 -0.78
C PHE A 42 3.13 4.55 -1.44
N HIS A 43 3.32 3.42 -0.76
CA HIS A 43 4.10 2.30 -1.24
C HIS A 43 3.17 1.10 -1.46
N ILE A 44 2.94 0.74 -2.73
CA ILE A 44 2.06 -0.38 -3.10
C ILE A 44 2.49 -1.67 -2.38
N LYS A 45 3.81 -1.92 -2.26
CA LYS A 45 4.35 -3.09 -1.55
C LYS A 45 3.99 -3.14 -0.06
N ARG A 46 3.71 -1.99 0.57
CA ARG A 46 3.33 -1.89 1.98
C ARG A 46 1.82 -2.05 2.14
N ALA A 47 1.04 -1.51 1.20
CA ALA A 47 -0.41 -1.67 1.15
C ALA A 47 -0.83 -3.12 0.83
N THR A 48 -0.14 -3.81 -0.10
CA THR A 48 -0.45 -5.21 -0.43
C THR A 48 -0.01 -6.20 0.64
N LYS A 49 1.04 -5.88 1.42
CA LYS A 49 1.46 -6.71 2.57
C LYS A 49 0.51 -6.61 3.77
N GLN A 50 -0.26 -5.52 3.89
CA GLN A 50 -1.17 -5.32 5.03
C GLN A 50 -2.58 -5.90 4.82
N SER A 51 -2.95 -6.36 3.62
CA SER A 51 -4.33 -6.82 3.36
C SER A 51 -4.46 -8.28 2.90
N TYR A 52 -3.36 -8.99 2.67
CA TYR A 52 -3.42 -10.39 2.23
C TYR A 52 -2.49 -11.25 3.08
N GLU A 53 -3.10 -12.11 3.90
CA GLU A 53 -2.41 -13.24 4.48
C GLU A 53 -2.42 -14.37 3.44
N THR A 54 -1.23 -14.80 3.01
CA THR A 54 -1.10 -15.98 2.15
C THR A 54 -1.43 -17.24 2.95
N VAL A 55 -2.71 -17.60 2.96
CA VAL A 55 -3.23 -18.81 3.62
C VAL A 55 -2.82 -20.10 2.91
N PHE A 56 -2.47 -20.03 1.63
CA PHE A 56 -2.01 -21.17 0.84
C PHE A 56 -1.00 -20.76 -0.22
N ASN A 57 0.12 -21.46 -0.29
CA ASN A 57 1.15 -21.33 -1.32
C ASN A 57 1.46 -22.72 -1.88
N ALA A 58 1.26 -22.96 -3.19
CA ALA A 58 1.44 -24.28 -3.80
C ALA A 58 2.88 -24.82 -3.68
N GLU A 59 3.89 -23.96 -3.74
CA GLU A 59 5.30 -24.35 -3.57
C GLU A 59 5.55 -24.85 -2.15
N ARG A 60 5.05 -24.12 -1.14
CA ARG A 60 5.20 -24.45 0.29
C ARG A 60 4.32 -25.64 0.71
N ASP A 61 3.07 -25.64 0.28
CA ASP A 61 1.99 -26.43 0.88
C ASP A 61 1.55 -27.61 -0.01
N ASN A 62 1.99 -27.67 -1.28
CA ASN A 62 1.57 -28.72 -2.23
C ASN A 62 2.66 -29.14 -3.24
N LYS A 63 3.95 -29.10 -2.86
CA LYS A 63 5.08 -29.56 -3.69
C LYS A 63 5.11 -28.93 -5.09
N GLY A 64 4.72 -27.66 -5.19
CA GLY A 64 4.61 -26.91 -6.45
C GLY A 64 3.42 -27.29 -7.32
N LYS A 65 2.56 -28.22 -6.89
CA LYS A 65 1.35 -28.59 -7.62
C LYS A 65 0.22 -27.61 -7.29
N GLY A 66 -0.42 -27.05 -8.30
CA GLY A 66 -1.64 -26.28 -8.10
C GLY A 66 -2.77 -27.15 -7.52
N ILE A 67 -3.76 -26.50 -6.92
CA ILE A 67 -5.03 -27.13 -6.54
C ILE A 67 -6.15 -26.51 -7.38
N GLU A 68 -7.06 -27.34 -7.89
CA GLU A 68 -8.24 -26.83 -8.57
C GLU A 68 -9.10 -25.98 -7.62
N ALA A 69 -9.58 -24.83 -8.10
CA ALA A 69 -10.41 -23.92 -7.31
C ALA A 69 -11.64 -24.62 -6.70
N LYS A 70 -12.28 -25.53 -7.45
CA LYS A 70 -13.42 -26.33 -6.96
C LYS A 70 -13.03 -27.22 -5.77
N LYS A 71 -11.83 -27.79 -5.79
CA LYS A 71 -11.31 -28.66 -4.72
C LYS A 71 -10.93 -27.85 -3.49
N LEU A 72 -10.28 -26.70 -3.69
CA LEU A 72 -9.96 -25.76 -2.60
C LEU A 72 -11.23 -25.27 -1.88
N LEU A 73 -12.26 -24.91 -2.65
CA LEU A 73 -13.55 -24.49 -2.11
C LEU A 73 -14.21 -25.58 -1.24
N LYS A 74 -14.10 -26.86 -1.64
CA LYS A 74 -14.61 -27.99 -0.84
C LYS A 74 -13.88 -28.13 0.50
N VAL A 75 -12.56 -27.93 0.52
CA VAL A 75 -11.76 -28.02 1.77
C VAL A 75 -12.13 -26.88 2.71
N LEU A 76 -12.18 -25.65 2.20
CA LEU A 76 -12.55 -24.47 3.01
C LEU A 76 -13.95 -24.58 3.61
N LYS A 77 -14.91 -25.15 2.87
CA LYS A 77 -16.27 -25.39 3.37
C LYS A 77 -16.37 -26.42 4.49
N LYS A 78 -15.40 -27.33 4.63
CA LYS A 78 -15.38 -28.33 5.72
C LYS A 78 -14.80 -27.81 7.03
N LEU A 79 -14.11 -26.67 6.98
CA LEU A 79 -13.50 -26.02 8.15
C LEU A 79 -14.46 -25.02 8.82
N ARG A 80 -15.67 -24.87 8.28
CA ARG A 80 -16.74 -24.01 8.79
C ARG A 80 -17.87 -24.89 9.31
#